data_AF-A0A522VEW5-F1
#
_entry.id   AF-A0A522VEW5-F1
#
_cell.length_a   1.000
_cell.length_b   1.000
_cell.length_c   1.000
_cell.angle_alpha   90.00
_cell.angle_beta   90.00
_cell.angle_gamma   90.00
#
_symmetry.space_group_name_H-M   'P 1'
#
loop_
_entity.id
_entity.type
_entity.pdbx_description
1 polymer ?
#
loop_
_entity_poly.entity_id
_entity_poly.type
_entity_poly.pdbx_seq_one_letter_code
_entity_poly.pdbx_strand_id
1 'polypeptide(L)'
;MNPTQIQDIEIRLFLEALFQRHGYDFRDYAQASIKRRVLALAAAQRRSVTELIPRLLHEEDFLTEVIAQLSVPVSEMFRDPPVFKALRETVLPLLLTYPRINVWQAGCATGEEAYSLAIMLDEEGLLGRTQIYA
;
A
#
# COMPACT_ATOMS: atom_id res chain seq x y z
N MET A 1 4.65 -13.37 -32.03
CA MET A 1 4.29 -12.48 -30.90
C MET A 1 5.37 -11.42 -30.78
N ASN A 2 5.00 -10.15 -30.63
CA ASN A 2 5.98 -9.09 -30.38
C ASN A 2 6.54 -9.23 -28.94
N PRO A 3 7.83 -8.94 -28.67
CA PRO A 3 8.41 -8.90 -27.32
C PRO A 3 7.52 -8.27 -26.23
N THR A 4 6.81 -7.19 -26.53
CA THR A 4 5.89 -6.55 -25.57
C THR A 4 4.74 -7.46 -25.14
N GLN A 5 4.18 -8.23 -26.07
CA GLN A 5 3.07 -9.16 -25.78
C GLN A 5 3.52 -10.33 -24.91
N ILE A 6 4.76 -10.81 -25.11
CA ILE A 6 5.34 -11.87 -24.28
C ILE A 6 5.48 -11.35 -22.84
N GLN A 7 6.06 -10.16 -22.67
CA GLN A 7 6.25 -9.55 -21.35
C GLN A 7 4.93 -9.37 -20.58
N ASP A 8 3.85 -8.97 -21.26
CA ASP A 8 2.54 -8.84 -20.62
C ASP A 8 1.99 -10.20 -20.13
N ILE A 9 2.27 -11.28 -20.88
CA ILE A 9 1.94 -12.65 -20.45
C ILE A 9 2.76 -13.04 -19.21
N GLU A 10 4.07 -12.80 -19.22
CA GLU A 10 4.95 -13.13 -18.10
C GLU A 10 4.52 -12.42 -16.81
N ILE A 11 4.21 -11.12 -16.90
CA ILE A 11 3.72 -10.34 -15.76
C ILE A 11 2.41 -10.91 -15.24
N ARG A 12 1.44 -11.21 -16.12
CA ARG A 12 0.17 -11.79 -15.70
C ARG A 12 0.35 -13.14 -15.01
N LEU A 13 1.23 -14.01 -15.52
CA LEU A 13 1.54 -15.29 -14.89
C LEU A 13 2.22 -15.12 -13.53
N PHE A 14 3.12 -14.15 -13.40
CA PHE A 14 3.76 -13.82 -12.14
C PHE A 14 2.74 -13.33 -11.09
N LEU A 15 1.82 -12.43 -11.47
CA LEU A 15 0.77 -11.94 -10.58
C LEU A 15 -0.23 -13.04 -10.19
N GLU A 16 -0.55 -13.95 -11.11
CA GLU A 16 -1.40 -15.11 -10.82
C GLU A 16 -0.72 -16.05 -9.83
N ALA A 17 0.57 -16.35 -10.01
CA ALA A 17 1.32 -17.17 -9.07
C ALA A 17 1.38 -16.54 -7.67
N LEU A 18 1.55 -15.21 -7.59
CA LEU A 18 1.54 -14.47 -6.32
C LEU A 18 0.20 -14.61 -5.60
N PHE A 19 -0.90 -14.43 -6.34
CA PHE A 19 -2.25 -14.57 -5.80
C PHE A 19 -2.53 -16.00 -5.33
N GLN A 20 -2.25 -17.00 -6.17
CA GLN A 20 -2.55 -18.40 -5.86
C GLN A 20 -1.72 -18.95 -4.69
N ARG A 21 -0.46 -18.52 -4.56
CA ARG A 21 0.45 -19.02 -3.53
C ARG A 21 0.30 -18.28 -2.20
N HIS A 22 0.19 -16.95 -2.25
CA HIS A 22 0.32 -16.08 -1.07
C HIS A 22 -0.92 -15.20 -0.81
N GLY A 23 -1.93 -15.20 -1.68
CA GLY A 23 -3.18 -14.47 -1.50
C GLY A 23 -3.10 -12.96 -1.79
N TYR A 24 -1.94 -12.43 -2.15
CA TYR A 24 -1.79 -11.01 -2.50
C TYR A 24 -2.25 -10.76 -3.94
N ASP A 25 -3.32 -9.96 -4.10
CA ASP A 25 -3.89 -9.66 -5.40
C ASP A 25 -3.49 -8.27 -5.90
N PHE A 26 -2.62 -8.23 -6.90
CA PHE A 26 -2.22 -7.00 -7.60
C PHE A 26 -2.81 -6.91 -9.03
N ARG A 27 -3.67 -7.84 -9.43
CA ARG A 27 -4.15 -7.96 -10.81
C ARG A 27 -5.05 -6.79 -11.23
N ASP A 28 -5.74 -6.18 -10.28
CA ASP A 28 -6.64 -5.03 -10.50
C ASP A 28 -5.94 -3.66 -10.36
N TYR A 29 -4.64 -3.63 -10.07
CA TYR A 29 -3.89 -2.38 -10.04
C TYR A 29 -3.73 -1.80 -11.45
N ALA A 30 -3.55 -0.47 -11.52
CA ALA A 30 -3.30 0.23 -12.77
C ALA A 30 -2.14 -0.44 -13.55
N GLN A 31 -2.46 -0.97 -14.74
CA GLN A 31 -1.58 -1.85 -15.52
C GLN A 31 -0.19 -1.24 -15.78
N ALA A 32 -0.13 0.05 -16.12
CA ALA A 32 1.13 0.76 -16.33
C ALA A 32 2.00 0.83 -15.06
N SER A 33 1.37 1.01 -13.89
CA SER A 33 2.06 1.09 -12.60
C SER A 33 2.62 -0.28 -12.19
N ILE A 34 1.78 -1.33 -12.24
CA ILE A 34 2.19 -2.67 -11.82
C ILE A 34 3.27 -3.24 -12.76
N LYS A 35 3.12 -3.04 -14.08
CA LYS A 35 4.12 -3.45 -15.08
C LYS A 35 5.48 -2.84 -14.78
N ARG A 36 5.55 -1.53 -14.54
CA ARG A 36 6.80 -0.84 -14.19
C ARG A 36 7.43 -1.43 -12.92
N ARG A 37 6.63 -1.77 -11.91
CA ARG A 37 7.13 -2.32 -10.63
C ARG A 37 7.63 -3.75 -10.76
N VAL A 38 6.91 -4.61 -11.47
CA VAL A 38 7.35 -5.99 -11.75
C VAL A 38 8.64 -5.99 -12.57
N LEU A 39 8.75 -5.11 -13.57
CA LEU A 39 9.99 -4.96 -14.34
C LEU A 39 11.15 -4.41 -13.52
N ALA A 40 10.89 -3.48 -12.61
CA ALA A 40 11.90 -3.00 -11.66
C ALA A 40 12.37 -4.10 -10.70
N LEU A 41 11.46 -4.95 -10.22
CA LEU A 41 11.80 -6.13 -9.42
C LEU A 41 12.71 -7.08 -10.22
N ALA A 42 12.30 -7.43 -11.45
CA ALA A 42 13.07 -8.31 -12.33
C ALA A 42 14.49 -7.77 -12.59
N ALA A 43 14.60 -6.45 -12.84
CA ALA A 43 15.88 -5.78 -13.02
C ALA A 43 16.74 -5.81 -11.74
N ALA A 44 16.16 -5.55 -10.56
CA ALA A 44 16.86 -5.62 -9.28
C ALA A 44 17.39 -7.03 -8.98
N GLN A 45 16.63 -8.06 -9.38
CA GLN A 45 17.02 -9.46 -9.26
C GLN A 45 17.96 -9.94 -10.38
N ARG A 46 18.23 -9.09 -11.38
CA ARG A 46 19.00 -9.42 -12.61
C ARG A 46 18.46 -10.66 -13.31
N ARG A 47 17.13 -10.74 -13.43
CA ARG A 47 16.38 -11.88 -13.99
C ARG A 47 15.27 -11.39 -14.89
N SER A 48 14.75 -12.27 -15.74
CA SER A 48 13.47 -12.09 -16.42
C SER A 48 12.30 -12.28 -15.45
N VAL A 49 11.11 -11.80 -15.83
CA VAL A 49 9.89 -11.97 -15.02
C VAL A 49 9.54 -13.45 -14.84
N THR A 50 9.69 -14.26 -15.89
CA THR A 50 9.47 -15.71 -15.83
C THR A 50 10.38 -16.39 -14.82
N GLU A 51 11.66 -15.99 -14.73
CA GLU A 51 12.62 -16.53 -13.77
C GLU A 51 12.32 -16.13 -12.32
N LEU A 52 11.45 -15.16 -12.06
CA LEU A 52 10.98 -14.83 -10.71
C LEU A 52 9.92 -15.81 -10.20
N ILE A 53 9.18 -16.47 -11.10
CA ILE A 53 8.06 -17.35 -10.71
C ILE A 53 8.52 -18.53 -9.84
N PRO A 54 9.57 -19.31 -10.19
CA PRO A 54 10.02 -20.40 -9.33
C PRO A 54 10.46 -19.92 -7.95
N ARG A 55 11.11 -18.75 -7.88
CA ARG A 55 11.54 -18.15 -6.62
C ARG A 55 10.33 -17.80 -5.76
N LEU A 56 9.33 -17.15 -6.35
CA LEU A 56 8.09 -16.81 -5.67
C LEU A 56 7.33 -18.04 -5.12
N LEU A 57 7.42 -19.17 -5.81
CA LEU A 57 6.75 -20.42 -5.42
C LEU A 57 7.52 -21.21 -4.36
N HIS A 58 8.86 -21.14 -4.35
CA HIS A 58 9.72 -22.05 -3.59
C HIS A 58 10.62 -21.39 -2.55
N GLU A 59 10.86 -20.08 -2.63
CA GLU A 59 11.66 -19.31 -1.67
C GLU A 59 10.73 -18.46 -0.79
N GLU A 60 10.57 -18.81 0.48
CA GLU A 60 9.67 -18.08 1.40
C GLU A 60 10.10 -16.62 1.60
N ASP A 61 11.40 -16.38 1.72
CA ASP A 61 11.96 -15.04 1.96
C ASP A 61 11.77 -14.08 0.78
N PHE A 62 11.58 -14.60 -0.43
CA PHE A 62 11.43 -13.76 -1.63
C PHE A 62 10.12 -12.95 -1.61
N LEU A 63 9.09 -13.45 -0.92
CA LEU A 63 7.80 -12.75 -0.82
C LEU A 63 7.97 -11.33 -0.27
N THR A 64 8.77 -11.15 0.77
CA THR A 64 8.97 -9.83 1.39
C THR A 64 9.55 -8.81 0.41
N GLU A 65 10.48 -9.23 -0.44
CA GLU A 65 11.05 -8.39 -1.50
C GLU A 65 9.99 -8.04 -2.57
N VAL A 66 9.16 -9.02 -2.96
CA VAL A 66 8.05 -8.79 -3.91
C VAL A 66 7.08 -7.75 -3.36
N ILE A 67 6.61 -7.93 -2.12
CA ILE A 67 5.65 -7.02 -1.51
C ILE A 67 6.23 -5.62 -1.37
N ALA A 68 7.48 -5.48 -0.93
CA ALA A 68 8.14 -4.19 -0.82
C ALA A 68 8.21 -3.45 -2.16
N GLN A 69 8.51 -4.17 -3.26
CA GLN A 69 8.66 -3.56 -4.58
C GLN A 69 7.32 -3.25 -5.27
N LEU A 70 6.31 -4.10 -5.09
CA LEU A 70 4.98 -3.91 -5.70
C LEU A 70 4.13 -2.90 -4.92
N SER A 71 4.35 -2.77 -3.61
CA SER A 71 3.65 -1.79 -2.78
C SER A 71 4.13 -0.35 -3.06
N VAL A 72 3.31 0.63 -2.69
CA VAL A 72 3.66 2.05 -2.77
C VAL A 72 3.85 2.59 -1.36
N PRO A 73 5.05 2.46 -0.75
CA PRO A 73 5.26 2.86 0.65
C PRO A 73 5.52 4.36 0.79
N VAL A 74 4.77 5.20 0.07
CA VAL A 74 4.92 6.66 0.21
C VAL A 74 3.95 7.13 1.25
N SER A 75 4.48 7.67 2.32
CA SER A 75 3.74 8.30 3.42
C SER A 75 4.56 9.50 3.91
N GLU A 76 3.88 10.59 4.21
CA GLU A 76 4.48 11.84 4.66
C GLU A 76 3.56 12.48 5.71
N MET A 77 4.13 13.29 6.59
CA MET A 77 3.33 14.02 7.57
C MET A 77 2.37 14.97 6.83
N PHE A 78 1.09 14.91 7.17
CA PHE A 78 0.03 15.72 6.57
C PHE A 78 0.01 15.67 5.03
N ARG A 79 0.23 14.47 4.46
CA ARG A 79 0.43 14.23 3.03
C ARG A 79 -0.56 14.94 2.09
N ASP A 80 -1.84 15.01 2.46
CA ASP A 80 -2.87 15.76 1.73
C ASP A 80 -3.45 16.86 2.62
N PRO A 81 -2.82 18.06 2.65
CA PRO A 81 -3.25 19.14 3.52
C PRO A 81 -4.73 19.55 3.34
N PRO A 82 -5.29 19.60 2.11
CA PRO A 82 -6.73 19.78 1.91
C PRO A 82 -7.60 18.74 2.63
N VAL A 83 -7.26 17.46 2.60
CA VAL A 83 -8.00 16.40 3.33
C VAL A 83 -7.92 16.63 4.83
N PHE A 84 -6.72 16.89 5.37
CA PHE A 84 -6.54 17.19 6.80
C PHE A 84 -7.32 18.46 7.22
N LYS A 85 -7.34 19.48 6.37
CA LYS A 85 -8.16 20.68 6.61
C LYS A 85 -9.65 20.33 6.66
N ALA A 86 -10.15 19.55 5.71
CA ALA A 86 -11.55 19.13 5.67
C ALA A 86 -11.92 18.27 6.89
N LEU A 87 -11.03 17.36 7.32
CA LEU A 87 -11.20 16.60 8.56
C LEU A 87 -11.38 17.55 9.75
N ARG A 88 -10.47 18.52 9.93
CA ARG A 88 -10.52 19.47 11.04
C ARG A 88 -11.76 20.36 11.01
N GLU A 89 -12.12 20.89 9.84
CA GLU A 89 -13.21 21.88 9.73
C GLU A 89 -14.60 21.25 9.68
N THR A 90 -14.72 20.01 9.19
CA THR A 90 -16.03 19.38 8.92
C THR A 90 -16.30 18.14 9.77
N VAL A 91 -15.29 17.29 9.99
CA VAL A 91 -15.48 15.98 10.64
C VAL A 91 -15.26 16.07 12.15
N LEU A 92 -14.17 16.68 12.60
CA LEU A 92 -13.86 16.76 14.03
C LEU A 92 -14.93 17.50 14.87
N PRO A 93 -15.58 18.58 14.38
CA PRO A 93 -16.66 19.22 15.11
C PRO A 93 -17.85 18.29 15.39
N LEU A 94 -18.15 17.38 14.47
CA LEU A 94 -19.16 16.35 14.67
C LEU A 94 -18.68 15.31 15.70
N LEU A 95 -17.43 14.88 15.62
CA LEU A 95 -16.85 13.88 16.53
C LEU A 95 -16.77 14.35 17.99
N LEU A 96 -16.72 15.66 18.26
CA LEU A 96 -16.79 16.23 19.62
C LEU A 96 -18.02 15.76 20.41
N THR A 97 -19.13 15.49 19.71
CA THR A 97 -20.40 15.07 20.32
C THR A 97 -20.38 13.62 20.80
N TYR A 98 -19.39 12.82 20.38
CA TYR A 98 -19.30 11.40 20.72
C TYR A 98 -18.36 11.18 21.91
N PRO A 99 -18.74 10.32 22.88
CA PRO A 99 -17.92 10.03 24.05
C PRO A 99 -16.69 9.17 23.73
N ARG A 100 -16.69 8.47 22.60
CA ARG A 100 -15.60 7.63 22.12
C ARG A 100 -15.53 7.66 20.59
N ILE A 101 -14.31 7.70 20.06
CA ILE A 101 -14.03 7.75 18.63
C ILE A 101 -13.15 6.55 18.29
N ASN A 102 -13.43 5.87 17.19
CA ASN A 102 -12.55 4.85 16.61
C ASN A 102 -12.22 5.29 15.19
N VAL A 103 -10.94 5.37 14.85
CA VAL A 103 -10.48 5.69 13.50
C VAL A 103 -9.68 4.50 12.97
N TRP A 104 -9.98 4.10 11.74
CA TRP A 104 -9.19 3.10 11.03
C TRP A 104 -8.41 3.78 9.92
N GLN A 105 -7.09 3.70 10.00
CA GLN A 105 -6.17 4.16 8.98
C GLN A 105 -5.73 2.97 8.12
N ALA A 106 -6.44 2.75 7.01
CA ALA A 106 -6.18 1.60 6.15
C ALA A 106 -4.94 1.83 5.28
N GLY A 107 -3.87 1.08 5.55
CA GLY A 107 -2.63 1.17 4.79
C GLY A 107 -1.73 2.31 5.25
N CYS A 108 -1.32 2.29 6.54
CA CYS A 108 -0.55 3.37 7.14
C CYS A 108 0.91 3.49 6.68
N ALA A 109 1.40 2.57 5.85
CA ALA A 109 2.81 2.47 5.44
C ALA A 109 3.76 2.58 6.66
N THR A 110 4.57 3.64 6.74
CA THR A 110 5.51 3.92 7.83
C THR A 110 4.89 4.69 9.01
N GLY A 111 3.61 5.07 8.92
CA GLY A 111 2.80 5.57 10.03
C GLY A 111 2.61 7.08 10.10
N GLU A 112 3.26 7.87 9.23
CA GLU A 112 3.23 9.34 9.26
C GLU A 112 1.80 9.89 9.19
N GLU A 113 0.93 9.29 8.38
CA GLU A 113 -0.47 9.72 8.28
C GLU A 113 -1.26 9.42 9.57
N ALA A 114 -1.00 8.28 10.22
CA ALA A 114 -1.60 7.95 11.51
C ALA A 114 -1.14 8.91 12.62
N TYR A 115 0.15 9.28 12.63
CA TYR A 115 0.66 10.29 13.55
C TYR A 115 0.15 11.70 13.24
N SER A 116 -0.01 12.06 11.97
CA SER A 116 -0.60 13.34 11.56
C SER A 116 -2.04 13.48 12.08
N LEU A 117 -2.81 12.39 12.00
CA LEU A 117 -4.15 12.33 12.58
C LEU A 117 -4.11 12.43 14.12
N ALA A 118 -3.19 11.71 14.78
CA ALA A 118 -3.05 11.77 16.23
C ALA A 118 -2.71 13.18 16.72
N ILE A 119 -1.77 13.87 16.06
CA ILE A 119 -1.40 15.26 16.37
C ILE A 119 -2.61 16.17 16.22
N MET A 120 -3.34 16.07 15.09
CA MET A 120 -4.54 16.88 14.87
C MET A 120 -5.62 16.61 15.93
N LEU A 121 -5.85 15.35 16.30
CA LEU A 121 -6.81 15.00 17.34
C LEU A 121 -6.37 15.51 18.73
N ASP A 122 -5.07 15.57 19.00
CA ASP A 122 -4.53 16.12 20.25
C ASP A 122 -4.74 17.64 20.32
N GLU A 123 -4.45 18.35 19.23
CA GLU A 123 -4.69 19.80 19.09
C GLU A 123 -6.16 20.18 19.34
N GLU A 124 -7.10 19.31 18.94
CA GLU A 124 -8.55 19.49 19.13
C GLU A 124 -9.08 18.88 20.44
N GLY A 125 -8.21 18.33 21.32
CA GLY A 125 -8.60 17.73 22.60
C GLY A 125 -9.43 16.44 22.48
N LEU A 126 -9.33 15.74 21.34
CA LEU A 126 -10.07 14.52 21.03
C LEU A 126 -9.25 13.23 21.24
N LEU A 127 -7.92 13.32 21.27
CA LEU A 127 -7.05 12.14 21.28
C LEU A 127 -7.31 11.22 22.48
N GLY A 128 -7.53 11.76 23.69
CA GLY A 128 -7.76 10.97 24.91
C GLY A 128 -8.99 10.05 24.90
N ARG A 129 -9.92 10.25 23.95
CA ARG A 129 -11.10 9.40 23.74
C ARG A 129 -11.13 8.73 22.36
N THR A 130 -10.02 8.79 21.63
CA THR A 130 -9.89 8.23 20.29
C THR A 130 -8.98 7.01 20.29
N GLN A 131 -9.43 5.91 19.69
CA GLN A 131 -8.58 4.78 19.35
C GLN A 131 -8.29 4.81 17.85
N ILE A 132 -7.02 4.86 17.47
CA ILE A 132 -6.57 4.72 16.09
C ILE A 132 -6.13 3.26 15.88
N TYR A 133 -6.61 2.65 14.79
CA TYR A 133 -6.15 1.37 14.27
C TYR A 133 -5.41 1.66 12.97
N ALA A 134 -4.11 1.36 12.90
CA ALA A 134 -3.25 1.62 11.75
C ALA A 134 -2.51 0.35 11.37
#